data_AF-A0A1H2U8I4-F1
#
_entry.id   AF-A0A1H2U8I4-F1
#
_cell.length_a   1.000
_cell.length_b   1.000
_cell.length_c   1.000
_cell.angle_alpha   90.00
_cell.angle_beta   90.00
_cell.angle_gamma   90.00
#
_symmetry.space_group_name_H-M   'P 1'
#
loop_
_entity.id
_entity.type
_entity.pdbx_description
1 polymer ?
#
loop_
_entity_poly.entity_id
_entity_poly.type
_entity_poly.pdbx_seq_one_letter_code
_entity_poly.pdbx_strand_id
1 'polypeptide(L)'
;MISGPFTTSILPGVIALLFTLVFVLKGWALWVKLLPGIALMAAAISLFYYGYMHVRGFEGASYGILGGFLSLYAVVCFVMAGWDLRNSNFFK
;
A
#
# COMPACT_ATOMS: atom_id res chain seq x y z
N MET A 1 0.07 0.73 21.83
CA MET A 1 -1.01 0.14 21.01
C MET A 1 -1.05 0.65 19.57
N ILE A 2 -0.34 1.74 19.21
CA ILE A 2 -0.03 2.07 17.81
C ILE A 2 1.15 1.22 17.28
N SER A 3 2.12 0.90 18.15
CA SER A 3 3.35 0.20 17.77
C SER A 3 3.10 -1.17 17.12
N GLY A 4 2.18 -1.97 17.65
CA GLY A 4 1.82 -3.29 17.10
C GLY A 4 1.28 -3.20 15.66
N PRO A 5 0.14 -2.52 15.42
CA PRO A 5 -0.40 -2.38 14.08
C PRO A 5 0.55 -1.67 13.11
N PHE A 6 1.35 -0.70 13.61
CA PHE A 6 2.38 -0.05 12.82
C PHE A 6 3.47 -1.02 12.37
N THR A 7 4.11 -1.77 13.27
CA THR A 7 5.19 -2.71 12.89
C THR A 7 4.71 -3.82 11.98
N THR A 8 3.49 -4.32 12.19
CA THR A 8 2.87 -5.30 11.29
C THR A 8 2.57 -4.74 9.90
N SER A 9 2.37 -3.43 9.77
CA SER A 9 2.14 -2.76 8.48
C SER A 9 3.43 -2.54 7.68
N ILE A 10 4.59 -2.48 8.35
CA ILE A 10 5.88 -2.24 7.70
C ILE A 10 6.21 -3.35 6.73
N LEU A 11 6.03 -4.62 7.13
CA LEU A 11 6.37 -5.77 6.31
C LEU A 11 5.61 -5.78 4.96
N PRO A 12 4.27 -5.76 4.91
CA PRO A 12 3.54 -5.71 3.64
C PRO A 12 3.74 -4.37 2.90
N GLY A 13 3.88 -3.25 3.62
CA GLY A 13 4.10 -1.93 3.01
C GLY A 13 5.44 -1.82 2.27
N VAL A 14 6.53 -2.24 2.91
CA VAL A 14 7.88 -2.24 2.31
C VAL A 14 7.96 -3.22 1.14
N ILE A 15 7.36 -4.41 1.27
CA ILE A 15 7.32 -5.40 0.17
C ILE A 15 6.63 -4.78 -1.05
N ALA A 16 5.44 -4.18 -0.87
CA ALA A 16 4.72 -3.55 -1.97
C ALA A 16 5.51 -2.41 -2.62
N LEU A 17 6.18 -1.57 -1.82
CA LEU A 17 7.04 -0.50 -2.33
C LEU A 17 8.20 -1.03 -3.17
N LEU A 18 8.88 -2.08 -2.71
CA LEU A 18 9.97 -2.71 -3.46
C LEU A 18 9.48 -3.28 -4.80
N PHE A 19 8.31 -3.92 -4.82
CA PHE A 19 7.70 -4.40 -6.06
C PHE A 19 7.36 -3.25 -7.01
N THR A 20 6.72 -2.18 -6.52
CA THR A 20 6.44 -0.99 -7.34
C THR A 20 7.72 -0.39 -7.90
N LEU A 21 8.78 -0.30 -7.10
CA LEU A 21 10.08 0.22 -7.53
C LEU A 21 10.71 -0.66 -8.62
N VAL A 22 10.66 -1.98 -8.49
CA VAL A 22 11.16 -2.90 -9.52
C VAL A 22 10.37 -2.75 -10.83
N PHE A 23 9.04 -2.61 -10.77
CA PHE A 23 8.21 -2.41 -11.96
C PHE A 23 8.46 -1.06 -12.63
N VAL A 24 8.69 -0.01 -11.83
CA VAL A 24 9.13 1.31 -12.28
C VAL A 24 10.46 1.21 -13.01
N LEU A 25 11.49 0.65 -12.39
CA LEU A 25 12.83 0.51 -12.98
C LEU A 25 12.84 -0.32 -14.27
N LYS A 26 11.97 -1.33 -14.39
CA LYS A 26 11.85 -2.15 -15.61
C LYS A 26 11.05 -1.47 -16.73
N GLY A 27 10.47 -0.29 -16.51
CA GLY A 27 9.70 0.41 -17.54
C GLY A 27 8.39 -0.30 -17.94
N TRP A 28 7.82 -1.12 -17.06
CA TRP A 28 6.60 -1.88 -17.35
C TRP A 28 5.37 -0.99 -17.61
N ALA A 29 4.30 -1.55 -18.17
CA ALA A 29 3.06 -0.81 -18.37
C ALA A 29 2.50 -0.26 -17.04
N LEU A 30 1.91 0.93 -17.07
CA LEU A 30 1.34 1.60 -15.89
C LEU A 30 0.37 0.70 -15.10
N TRP A 31 -0.47 -0.05 -15.81
CA TRP A 31 -1.42 -0.98 -15.18
C TRP A 31 -0.74 -1.98 -14.26
N VAL A 32 0.46 -2.46 -14.62
CA VAL A 32 1.22 -3.42 -13.82
C VAL A 32 1.91 -2.73 -12.63
N LYS A 33 2.38 -1.49 -12.81
CA LYS A 33 2.98 -0.68 -11.75
C LYS A 33 1.99 -0.30 -10.65
N LEU A 34 0.71 -0.18 -10.99
CA LEU A 34 -0.38 0.11 -10.04
C LEU A 34 -0.80 -1.10 -9.20
N LEU A 35 -0.55 -2.33 -9.67
CA LEU A 35 -1.01 -3.55 -8.99
C LEU A 35 -0.62 -3.63 -7.50
N PRO A 36 0.63 -3.33 -7.08
CA PRO A 36 0.99 -3.41 -5.67
C PRO A 36 0.20 -2.41 -4.80
N GLY A 37 -0.05 -1.20 -5.32
CA GLY A 37 -0.85 -0.19 -4.62
C GLY A 37 -2.32 -0.59 -4.51
N ILE A 38 -2.91 -1.14 -5.58
CA ILE A 38 -4.28 -1.66 -5.56
C ILE A 38 -4.42 -2.80 -4.55
N ALA A 39 -3.46 -3.72 -4.52
CA ALA A 39 -3.44 -4.84 -3.57
C ALA A 39 -3.38 -4.35 -2.11
N LEU A 40 -2.54 -3.36 -1.81
CA LEU A 40 -2.48 -2.74 -0.47
C LEU A 40 -3.80 -2.06 -0.09
N MET A 41 -4.42 -1.34 -1.03
CA MET A 41 -5.69 -0.66 -0.76
C MET A 41 -6.82 -1.67 -0.51
N ALA A 42 -6.87 -2.76 -1.28
CA ALA A 42 -7.82 -3.84 -1.06
C ALA A 42 -7.62 -4.52 0.31
N ALA A 43 -6.36 -4.77 0.69
CA ALA A 43 -6.03 -5.29 2.02
C ALA A 43 -6.45 -4.32 3.14
N ALA A 44 -6.19 -3.02 2.98
CA ALA A 44 -6.58 -1.99 3.94
C ALA A 44 -8.11 -1.97 4.17
N ILE A 45 -8.89 -1.98 3.10
CA ILE A 45 -10.36 -2.02 3.17
C ILE A 45 -10.84 -3.31 3.85
N SER A 46 -10.24 -4.45 3.50
CA SER A 46 -10.62 -5.76 4.08
C SER A 46 -10.34 -5.81 5.58
N LEU A 47 -9.18 -5.31 6.01
CA LEU A 47 -8.80 -5.22 7.43
C LEU A 47 -9.70 -4.26 8.20
N PHE A 48 -10.06 -3.12 7.60
CA PHE A 48 -11.00 -2.18 8.19
C PHE A 48 -12.39 -2.81 8.35
N TYR A 49 -12.90 -3.48 7.32
CA TYR A 49 -14.17 -4.18 7.38
C TYR A 49 -14.18 -5.29 8.44
N TYR A 50 -13.11 -6.09 8.50
CA TYR A 50 -12.97 -7.14 9.51
C TYR A 50 -12.91 -6.57 10.93
N GLY A 51 -12.11 -5.52 11.13
CA GLY A 51 -12.00 -4.80 12.39
C GLY A 51 -13.29 -4.10 12.80
N TYR A 52 -14.15 -3.69 11.88
CA TYR A 52 -15.43 -3.07 12.22
C TYR A 52 -16.53 -4.10 12.51
N MET A 53 -16.63 -5.14 11.67
CA MET A 53 -17.75 -6.09 11.71
C MET A 53 -17.52 -7.25 12.68
N HIS A 54 -16.30 -7.78 12.77
CA HIS A 54 -16.01 -9.02 13.49
C HIS A 54 -15.29 -8.78 14.82
N VAL A 55 -14.34 -7.85 14.87
CA VAL A 55 -13.51 -7.62 16.06
C VAL A 55 -13.90 -6.29 16.71
N ARG A 56 -14.83 -6.29 17.67
CA ARG A 56 -15.31 -5.05 18.29
C ARG A 56 -14.35 -4.54 19.38
N GLY A 57 -14.41 -3.24 19.68
CA GLY A 57 -13.65 -2.63 20.77
C GLY A 57 -12.21 -2.27 20.37
N PHE A 58 -11.28 -2.41 21.32
CA PHE A 58 -9.91 -1.90 21.17
C PHE A 58 -9.12 -2.60 20.05
N GLU A 59 -9.31 -3.91 19.90
CA GLU A 59 -8.66 -4.70 18.85
C GLU A 59 -9.15 -4.30 17.46
N GLY A 60 -10.45 -4.04 17.30
CA GLY A 60 -11.04 -3.52 16.06
C GLY A 60 -10.45 -2.19 15.63
N ALA A 61 -10.28 -1.27 16.58
CA ALA A 61 -9.61 0.02 16.33
C ALA A 61 -8.15 -0.18 15.86
N SER A 62 -7.48 -1.23 16.35
CA SER A 62 -6.11 -1.57 15.94
C SER A 62 -6.05 -2.04 14.48
N TYR A 63 -7.03 -2.83 14.02
CA TYR A 63 -7.17 -3.20 12.60
C TYR A 63 -7.47 -1.98 11.71
N GLY A 64 -8.27 -1.03 12.21
CA GLY A 64 -8.53 0.23 11.51
C GLY A 64 -7.26 1.08 11.34
N ILE A 65 -6.47 1.21 12.40
CA ILE A 65 -5.17 1.91 12.37
C ILE A 65 -4.20 1.23 11.40
N LEU A 66 -4.15 -0.12 11.42
CA LEU A 66 -3.34 -0.91 10.51
C LEU A 66 -3.74 -0.67 9.05
N GLY A 67 -5.04 -0.71 8.74
CA GLY A 67 -5.57 -0.38 7.41
C GLY A 67 -5.24 1.05 6.98
N GLY A 68 -5.26 1.99 7.92
CA GLY A 68 -4.80 3.37 7.70
C GLY A 68 -3.35 3.44 7.23
N PHE A 69 -2.43 2.74 7.89
CA PHE A 69 -1.03 2.68 7.47
C PHE A 69 -0.85 2.01 6.10
N LEU A 70 -1.54 0.90 5.82
CA LEU A 70 -1.49 0.27 4.48
C LEU A 70 -1.98 1.22 3.38
N SER A 71 -3.00 2.03 3.67
CA SER A 71 -3.49 3.06 2.73
C SER A 71 -2.43 4.11 2.42
N LEU A 72 -1.63 4.53 3.42
CA LEU A 72 -0.51 5.45 3.19
C LEU A 72 0.55 4.84 2.26
N TYR A 73 0.91 3.58 2.48
CA TYR A 73 1.82 2.86 1.57
C TYR A 73 1.25 2.74 0.15
N ALA A 74 -0.06 2.47 0.02
CA ALA A 74 -0.73 2.41 -1.28
C ALA A 74 -0.64 3.75 -2.04
N VAL A 75 -0.87 4.88 -1.34
CA VAL A 75 -0.73 6.21 -1.92
C VAL A 75 0.69 6.44 -2.43
N VAL A 76 1.72 6.06 -1.65
CA VAL A 76 3.13 6.18 -2.08
C VAL A 76 3.39 5.32 -3.33
N CYS A 77 2.87 4.10 -3.40
CA CYS A 77 2.98 3.25 -4.59
C CYS A 77 2.34 3.92 -5.82
N PHE A 78 1.17 4.54 -5.67
CA PHE A 78 0.52 5.24 -6.78
C PHE A 78 1.31 6.47 -7.26
N VAL A 79 1.86 7.24 -6.32
CA VAL A 79 2.71 8.39 -6.65
C VAL A 79 3.98 7.93 -7.38
N MET A 80 4.65 6.87 -6.90
CA MET A 80 5.82 6.31 -7.57
C MET A 80 5.50 5.79 -8.98
N ALA A 81 4.39 5.06 -9.14
CA ALA A 81 3.96 4.55 -10.44
C ALA A 81 3.65 5.69 -11.44
N GLY A 82 3.06 6.79 -10.96
CA GLY A 82 2.78 7.97 -11.78
C GLY A 82 4.02 8.83 -12.07
N TRP A 83 5.01 8.86 -11.17
CA TRP A 83 6.24 9.63 -11.37
C TRP A 83 7.05 9.08 -12.55
N ASP A 84 7.07 7.77 -12.74
CA ASP A 84 7.74 7.13 -13.88
C ASP A 84 7.19 7.57 -15.25
N LEU A 85 5.87 7.79 -15.37
CA LEU A 85 5.30 8.35 -16.61
C LEU A 85 5.86 9.75 -16.92
N ARG A 86 6.15 10.54 -15.89
CA ARG A 86 6.67 11.89 -16.07
C ARG A 86 8.14 11.86 -16.52
N ASN A 87 8.92 10.89 -16.05
CA ASN A 87 10.37 10.84 -16.27
C ASN A 87 10.81 9.94 -17.45
N SER A 88 9.98 9.00 -17.90
CA SER A 88 10.23 8.18 -19.11
C SER A 88 10.23 8.97 -20.42
N ASN A 89 9.77 10.22 -20.40
CA ASN A 89 9.90 11.17 -21.52
C ASN A 89 11.22 11.96 -21.50
N PHE A 90 12.06 11.82 -20.46
CA PHE A 90 13.32 12.58 -20.33
C PHE A 90 14.55 11.82 -20.88
N PHE A 91 14.42 10.51 -21.12
CA PHE A 91 15.46 9.65 -21.71
C PHE A 91 15.20 9.29 -23.17
N LYS A 92 14.26 9.97 -23.84
CA LYS A 92 14.07 9.90 -25.30
C LYS A 92 14.67 11.11 -25.98
#